data_AF-A0A5E7YMG6-F1
#
_entry.id   AF-A0A5E7YMG6-F1
#
_cell.length_a   1.000
_cell.length_b   1.000
_cell.length_c   1.000
_cell.angle_alpha   90.00
_cell.angle_beta   90.00
_cell.angle_gamma   90.00
#
_symmetry.space_group_name_H-M   'P 1'
#
loop_
_entity.id
_entity.type
_entity.pdbx_description
1 polymer ?
#
loop_
_entity_poly.entity_id
_entity_poly.type
_entity_poly.pdbx_seq_one_letter_code
_entity_poly.pdbx_strand_id
1 'polypeptide(L)'
;MSDTISDPKATDRVKDGIDTAREKAAHAYEAARERATDAVEASREKAQQAARQAAETMESNPVGVLVGGLALGALVAAVIPRGEREKKLLAPIGKGVGLAATAAIAAAKEAGKGELEARGLTASAAKSQVRGLLGDMVKAATSAGNAAVKAGSEQVRKR
;
A
#
# COMPACT_ATOMS: atom_id res chain seq x y z
N MET A 1 54.32 -16.72 11.74
CA MET A 1 53.32 -17.36 10.88
C MET A 1 52.75 -18.54 11.64
N SER A 2 51.49 -18.47 12.09
CA SER A 2 50.77 -19.65 12.59
C SER A 2 49.61 -19.89 11.63
N ASP A 3 49.72 -20.97 10.87
CA ASP A 3 48.70 -21.41 9.93
C ASP A 3 47.44 -21.80 10.70
N THR A 4 46.39 -21.01 10.54
CA THR A 4 45.01 -21.43 10.77
C THR A 4 44.69 -22.56 9.80
N ILE A 5 44.87 -23.79 10.27
CA ILE A 5 44.35 -25.00 9.63
C ILE A 5 42.82 -24.86 9.61
N SER A 6 42.29 -24.54 8.44
CA SER A 6 40.86 -24.59 8.15
C SER A 6 40.37 -26.02 8.37
N ASP A 7 39.58 -26.25 9.43
CA ASP A 7 38.96 -27.55 9.71
C ASP A 7 37.95 -27.90 8.59
N PRO A 8 38.22 -28.92 7.75
CA PRO A 8 37.36 -29.28 6.63
C PRO A 8 35.95 -29.66 7.09
N LYS A 9 35.80 -30.22 8.30
CA LYS A 9 34.50 -30.64 8.86
C LYS A 9 33.67 -29.47 9.40
N ALA A 10 34.31 -28.35 9.72
CA ALA A 10 33.59 -27.12 10.06
C ALA A 10 33.02 -26.48 8.79
N THR A 11 33.77 -26.53 7.69
CA THR A 11 33.38 -25.96 6.40
C THR A 11 32.23 -26.73 5.74
N ASP A 12 32.22 -28.05 5.84
CA ASP A 12 31.14 -28.89 5.26
C ASP A 12 29.81 -28.72 6.00
N ARG A 13 29.83 -28.63 7.34
CA ARG A 13 28.61 -28.38 8.13
C ARG A 13 28.01 -27.00 7.86
N VAL A 14 28.84 -26.01 7.55
CA VAL A 14 28.39 -24.67 7.16
C VAL A 14 27.74 -24.71 5.77
N LYS A 15 28.29 -25.48 4.82
CA LYS A 15 27.69 -25.66 3.49
C LYS A 15 26.35 -26.38 3.55
N ASP A 16 26.27 -27.51 4.26
CA ASP A 16 25.01 -28.25 4.43
C ASP A 16 23.90 -27.40 5.05
N GLY A 17 24.26 -26.57 6.05
CA GLY A 17 23.32 -25.64 6.67
C GLY A 17 22.82 -24.55 5.72
N ILE A 18 23.68 -24.05 4.84
CA ILE A 18 23.32 -23.06 3.81
C ILE A 18 22.43 -23.70 2.73
N ASP A 19 22.75 -24.91 2.30
CA ASP A 19 21.96 -25.63 1.29
C ASP A 19 20.56 -25.95 1.83
N THR A 20 20.47 -26.43 3.07
CA THR A 20 19.19 -26.66 3.75
C THR A 20 18.37 -25.36 3.90
N ALA A 21 19.03 -24.24 4.22
CA ALA A 21 18.36 -22.95 4.34
C ALA A 21 17.87 -22.42 2.99
N ARG A 22 18.66 -22.61 1.93
CA ARG A 22 18.31 -22.22 0.55
C ARG A 22 17.12 -23.03 0.05
N GLU A 23 17.09 -24.33 0.33
CA GLU A 23 16.01 -25.23 -0.07
C GLU A 23 14.70 -24.88 0.65
N LYS A 24 14.75 -24.61 1.96
CA LYS A 24 13.59 -24.11 2.73
C LYS A 24 13.09 -22.76 2.24
N ALA A 25 14.01 -21.86 1.87
CA ALA A 25 13.66 -20.56 1.32
C ALA A 25 13.00 -20.68 -0.07
N ALA A 26 13.53 -21.57 -0.93
CA ALA A 26 12.95 -21.86 -2.24
C ALA A 26 11.53 -22.42 -2.09
N HIS A 27 11.34 -23.39 -1.20
CA HIS A 27 10.03 -24.00 -0.95
C HIS A 27 9.03 -23.01 -0.34
N ALA A 28 9.48 -22.12 0.56
CA ALA A 28 8.63 -21.06 1.10
C ALA A 28 8.26 -20.02 0.03
N TYR A 29 9.18 -19.71 -0.87
CA TYR A 29 8.94 -18.79 -1.98
C TYR A 29 7.98 -19.38 -3.02
N GLU A 30 8.14 -20.65 -3.38
CA GLU A 30 7.23 -21.35 -4.30
C GLU A 30 5.82 -21.42 -3.72
N ALA A 31 5.69 -21.81 -2.45
CA ALA A 31 4.39 -21.87 -1.77
C ALA A 31 3.75 -20.47 -1.59
N ALA A 32 4.54 -19.40 -1.51
CA ALA A 32 4.05 -18.03 -1.51
C ALA A 32 3.62 -17.57 -2.91
N ARG A 33 4.40 -17.93 -3.94
CA ARG A 33 4.12 -17.61 -5.35
C ARG A 33 2.86 -18.31 -5.85
N GLU A 34 2.66 -19.57 -5.50
CA GLU A 34 1.45 -20.33 -5.84
C GLU A 34 0.21 -19.65 -5.25
N ARG A 35 0.21 -19.40 -3.94
CA ARG A 35 -0.87 -18.66 -3.26
C ARG A 35 -1.10 -17.26 -3.83
N ALA A 36 -0.03 -16.55 -4.20
CA ALA A 36 -0.16 -15.25 -4.81
C ALA A 36 -0.79 -15.34 -6.21
N THR A 37 -0.47 -16.37 -6.98
CA THR A 37 -1.03 -16.59 -8.32
C THR A 37 -2.52 -16.92 -8.23
N ASP A 38 -2.89 -17.85 -7.36
CA ASP A 38 -4.30 -18.20 -7.09
C ASP A 38 -5.09 -16.99 -6.59
N ALA A 39 -4.50 -16.22 -5.67
CA ALA A 39 -5.11 -15.00 -5.16
C ALA A 39 -5.29 -13.95 -6.26
N VAL A 40 -4.34 -13.79 -7.18
CA VAL A 40 -4.42 -12.85 -8.30
C VAL A 40 -5.53 -13.26 -9.27
N GLU A 41 -5.66 -14.54 -9.62
CA GLU A 41 -6.73 -15.02 -10.50
C GLU A 41 -8.11 -14.79 -9.90
N ALA A 42 -8.30 -15.21 -8.64
CA ALA A 42 -9.55 -14.98 -7.90
C ALA A 42 -9.84 -13.47 -7.73
N SER A 43 -8.80 -12.66 -7.54
CA SER A 43 -8.94 -11.20 -7.46
C SER A 43 -9.34 -10.59 -8.79
N ARG A 44 -8.89 -11.15 -9.92
CA ARG A 44 -9.19 -10.62 -11.26
C ARG A 44 -10.67 -10.80 -11.60
N GLU A 45 -11.24 -11.96 -11.29
CA GLU A 45 -12.68 -12.21 -11.45
C GLU A 45 -13.51 -11.28 -10.56
N LYS A 46 -13.14 -11.16 -9.28
CA LYS A 46 -13.81 -10.26 -8.34
C LYS A 46 -13.67 -8.80 -8.74
N ALA A 47 -12.51 -8.38 -9.26
CA ALA A 47 -12.28 -7.02 -9.74
C ALA A 47 -13.14 -6.71 -10.97
N GLN A 48 -13.30 -7.67 -11.89
CA GLN A 48 -14.20 -7.50 -13.04
C GLN A 48 -15.66 -7.40 -12.60
N GLN A 49 -16.08 -8.22 -11.64
CA GLN A 49 -17.43 -8.14 -11.09
C GLN A 49 -17.67 -6.82 -10.35
N ALA A 50 -16.70 -6.39 -9.54
CA ALA A 50 -16.72 -5.10 -8.85
C ALA A 50 -16.70 -3.93 -9.83
N ALA A 51 -15.98 -4.03 -10.95
CA ALA A 51 -15.98 -2.99 -11.98
C ALA A 51 -17.35 -2.87 -12.68
N ARG A 52 -18.01 -3.99 -12.96
CA ARG A 52 -19.38 -3.99 -13.50
C ARG A 52 -20.38 -3.40 -12.51
N GLN A 53 -20.33 -3.84 -11.25
CA GLN A 53 -21.15 -3.26 -10.19
C GLN A 53 -20.82 -1.78 -9.97
N ALA A 54 -19.55 -1.37 -10.03
CA ALA A 54 -19.18 0.02 -9.89
C ALA A 54 -19.77 0.87 -11.01
N ALA A 55 -19.83 0.37 -12.25
CA ALA A 55 -20.48 1.08 -13.35
C ALA A 55 -21.98 1.30 -13.07
N GLU A 56 -22.72 0.26 -12.65
CA GLU A 56 -24.14 0.35 -12.26
C GLU A 56 -24.36 1.24 -11.02
N THR A 57 -23.46 1.16 -10.04
CA THR A 57 -23.53 1.96 -8.82
C THR A 57 -23.11 3.41 -9.05
N MET A 58 -22.29 3.70 -10.06
CA MET A 58 -21.86 5.06 -10.37
C MET A 58 -23.02 5.89 -10.92
N GLU A 59 -23.98 5.26 -11.60
CA GLU A 59 -25.22 5.90 -12.05
C GLU A 59 -26.19 6.20 -10.90
N SER A 60 -26.26 5.33 -9.88
CA SER A 60 -27.21 5.44 -8.77
C SER A 60 -26.66 6.15 -7.53
N ASN A 61 -25.36 6.05 -7.27
CA ASN A 61 -24.68 6.66 -6.11
C ASN A 61 -23.20 7.00 -6.40
N PRO A 62 -22.93 8.10 -7.13
CA PRO A 62 -21.56 8.50 -7.48
C PRO A 62 -20.69 8.83 -6.25
N VAL A 63 -21.29 9.33 -5.16
CA VAL A 63 -20.56 9.64 -3.92
C VAL A 63 -20.06 8.36 -3.24
N GLY A 64 -20.88 7.30 -3.23
CA GLY A 64 -20.51 6.01 -2.68
C GLY A 64 -19.30 5.39 -3.38
N VAL A 65 -19.22 5.50 -4.70
CA VAL A 65 -18.08 5.02 -5.50
C VAL A 65 -16.79 5.78 -5.14
N LEU A 66 -16.86 7.10 -5.00
CA LEU A 66 -15.69 7.92 -4.61
C LEU A 66 -15.18 7.58 -3.20
N VAL A 67 -16.07 7.46 -2.23
CA VAL A 67 -15.71 7.09 -0.85
C VAL A 67 -15.13 5.68 -0.81
N GLY A 68 -15.75 4.73 -1.51
CA GLY A 68 -15.26 3.35 -1.62
C GLY A 68 -13.88 3.27 -2.25
N GLY A 69 -13.65 4.02 -3.34
CA GLY A 69 -12.35 4.10 -4.01
C GLY A 69 -11.25 4.68 -3.12
N LEU A 70 -11.55 5.74 -2.37
CA LEU A 70 -10.59 6.33 -1.42
C LEU A 70 -10.28 5.40 -0.26
N ALA A 71 -11.29 4.75 0.31
CA ALA A 71 -11.10 3.79 1.41
C ALA A 71 -10.25 2.59 0.96
N LEU A 72 -10.57 2.01 -0.20
CA LEU A 72 -9.79 0.90 -0.77
C LEU A 72 -8.36 1.33 -1.09
N GLY A 73 -8.18 2.50 -1.70
CA GLY A 73 -6.86 3.05 -2.00
C GLY A 73 -6.01 3.27 -0.74
N ALA A 74 -6.61 3.76 0.35
CA ALA A 74 -5.93 3.93 1.63
C ALA A 74 -5.54 2.60 2.27
N LEU A 75 -6.40 1.58 2.20
CA LEU A 75 -6.08 0.23 2.69
C LEU A 75 -4.91 -0.39 1.93
N VAL A 76 -4.92 -0.30 0.60
CA VAL A 76 -3.81 -0.77 -0.24
C VAL A 76 -2.52 -0.01 0.10
N ALA A 77 -2.59 1.31 0.25
CA ALA A 77 -1.44 2.12 0.61
C ALA A 77 -0.89 1.79 2.02
N ALA A 78 -1.76 1.42 2.96
CA ALA A 78 -1.38 1.04 4.33
C ALA A 78 -0.75 -0.36 4.40
N VAL A 79 -1.17 -1.27 3.52
CA VAL A 79 -0.69 -2.68 3.49
C VAL A 79 0.62 -2.86 2.73
N ILE A 80 1.09 -1.89 1.94
CA ILE A 80 2.39 -1.96 1.25
C ILE A 80 3.48 -1.35 2.15
N PRO A 81 4.21 -2.15 2.98
CA PRO A 81 5.31 -1.63 3.79
C PRO A 81 6.45 -1.18 2.88
N ARG A 82 6.87 0.09 2.97
CA ARG A 82 8.07 0.55 2.26
C ARG A 82 9.32 0.13 3.02
N GLY A 83 9.87 -1.05 2.75
CA GLY A 83 11.15 -1.48 3.32
C GLY A 83 12.34 -0.68 2.80
N GLU A 84 13.26 -0.25 3.67
CA GLU A 84 14.50 0.45 3.29
C GLU A 84 15.38 -0.35 2.31
N ARG A 85 15.35 -1.69 2.41
CA ARG A 85 16.06 -2.61 1.51
C ARG A 85 15.38 -2.73 0.14
N GLU A 86 14.04 -2.69 0.10
CA GLU A 86 13.26 -2.63 -1.13
C GLU A 86 13.48 -1.30 -1.86
N LYS A 87 13.58 -0.17 -1.16
CA LYS A 87 13.87 1.12 -1.81
C LYS A 87 15.20 1.15 -2.55
N LYS A 88 16.21 0.40 -2.10
CA LYS A 88 17.52 0.30 -2.77
C LYS A 88 17.51 -0.67 -3.95
N LEU A 89 16.87 -1.83 -3.80
CA LEU A 89 16.81 -2.85 -4.87
C LEU A 89 15.74 -2.55 -5.93
N LEU A 90 14.63 -1.95 -5.53
CA LEU A 90 13.53 -1.53 -6.40
C LEU A 90 13.63 -0.04 -6.75
N ALA A 91 14.75 0.66 -6.48
CA ALA A 91 14.92 2.07 -6.84
C ALA A 91 14.49 2.42 -8.28
N PRO A 92 14.86 1.65 -9.33
CA PRO A 92 14.39 1.92 -10.69
C PRO A 92 12.90 1.57 -10.91
N ILE A 93 12.40 0.50 -10.28
CA ILE A 93 10.99 0.06 -10.40
C ILE A 93 10.06 1.02 -9.66
N GLY A 94 10.46 1.48 -8.48
CA GLY A 94 9.75 2.47 -7.67
C GLY A 94 9.69 3.84 -8.33
N LYS A 95 10.72 4.23 -9.12
CA LYS A 95 10.65 5.42 -9.98
C LYS A 95 9.56 5.28 -11.04
N GLY A 96 9.46 4.12 -11.70
CA GLY A 96 8.41 3.85 -12.69
C GLY A 96 7.00 3.91 -12.09
N VAL A 97 6.78 3.27 -10.95
CA VAL A 97 5.49 3.32 -10.24
C VAL A 97 5.17 4.74 -9.77
N GLY A 98 6.15 5.48 -9.26
CA GLY A 98 5.98 6.87 -8.85
C GLY A 98 5.63 7.80 -10.03
N LEU A 99 6.29 7.61 -11.18
CA LEU A 99 5.98 8.35 -12.41
C LEU A 99 4.59 8.01 -12.93
N ALA A 100 4.22 6.73 -12.97
CA ALA A 100 2.89 6.29 -13.38
C ALA A 100 1.79 6.84 -12.46
N ALA A 101 1.99 6.79 -11.14
CA ALA A 101 1.06 7.37 -10.16
C ALA A 101 0.94 8.89 -10.34
N THR A 102 2.07 9.59 -10.54
CA THR A 102 2.07 11.04 -10.76
C THR A 102 1.35 11.40 -12.07
N ALA A 103 1.59 10.65 -13.14
CA ALA A 103 0.92 10.83 -14.42
C ALA A 103 -0.60 10.58 -14.32
N ALA A 104 -1.01 9.52 -13.61
CA ALA A 104 -2.42 9.22 -13.37
C ALA A 104 -3.10 10.34 -12.56
N ILE A 105 -2.44 10.86 -11.51
CA ILE A 105 -2.96 12.00 -10.73
C ILE A 105 -3.05 13.26 -11.59
N ALA A 106 -2.06 13.52 -12.44
CA ALA A 106 -2.09 14.66 -13.35
C ALA A 106 -3.24 14.56 -14.35
N ALA A 107 -3.44 13.39 -14.97
CA ALA A 107 -4.54 13.13 -15.87
C ALA A 107 -5.91 13.28 -15.18
N ALA A 108 -6.06 12.74 -13.97
CA ALA A 108 -7.28 12.88 -13.18
C ALA A 108 -7.57 14.35 -12.79
N LYS A 109 -6.53 15.12 -12.44
CA LYS A 109 -6.65 16.56 -12.18
C LYS A 109 -7.09 17.33 -13.41
N GLU A 110 -6.53 17.02 -14.58
CA GLU A 110 -6.85 17.69 -15.83
C GLU A 110 -8.30 17.39 -16.25
N ALA A 111 -8.71 16.12 -16.26
CA ALA A 111 -10.08 15.71 -16.56
C ALA A 111 -11.09 16.33 -15.58
N GLY A 112 -10.76 16.32 -14.28
CA GLY A 112 -11.61 16.94 -13.26
C GLY A 112 -11.70 18.45 -13.39
N LYS A 113 -10.61 19.13 -13.79
CA LYS A 113 -10.62 20.57 -14.02
C LYS A 113 -11.50 20.94 -15.23
N GLY A 114 -11.45 20.16 -16.31
CA GLY A 114 -12.33 20.34 -17.47
C GLY A 114 -13.82 20.21 -17.13
N GLU A 115 -14.19 19.21 -16.33
CA GLU A 115 -15.57 19.03 -15.84
C GLU A 115 -16.02 20.16 -14.89
N LEU A 116 -15.13 20.61 -14.00
CA LEU A 116 -15.42 21.71 -13.07
C LEU A 116 -15.61 23.05 -13.79
N GLU A 117 -14.78 23.34 -14.79
CA GLU A 117 -14.88 24.53 -15.64
C GLU A 117 -16.17 24.49 -16.48
N ALA A 118 -16.53 23.33 -17.04
CA ALA A 118 -17.78 23.15 -17.78
C ALA A 118 -19.03 23.36 -16.92
N ARG A 119 -18.94 23.14 -15.61
CA ARG A 119 -20.02 23.37 -14.64
C ARG A 119 -19.95 24.72 -13.94
N GLY A 120 -19.01 25.60 -14.32
CA GLY A 120 -18.84 26.93 -13.73
C GLY A 120 -18.34 26.91 -12.27
N LEU A 121 -17.87 25.77 -11.77
CA LEU A 121 -17.28 25.67 -10.43
C LEU A 121 -15.83 26.13 -10.45
N THR A 122 -15.51 27.13 -9.63
CA THR A 122 -14.12 27.60 -9.52
C THR A 122 -13.27 26.59 -8.73
N ALA A 123 -12.10 26.23 -9.28
CA ALA A 123 -11.14 25.32 -8.63
C ALA A 123 -10.69 25.80 -7.23
N SER A 124 -10.81 27.11 -6.96
CA SER A 124 -10.48 27.72 -5.68
C SER A 124 -11.49 27.36 -4.58
N ALA A 125 -12.79 27.41 -4.87
CA ALA A 125 -13.84 27.06 -3.91
C ALA A 125 -13.78 25.57 -3.52
N ALA A 126 -13.63 24.69 -4.52
CA ALA A 126 -13.48 23.25 -4.30
C ALA A 126 -12.22 22.92 -3.46
N LYS A 127 -11.09 23.58 -3.75
CA LYS A 127 -9.84 23.39 -2.99
C LYS A 127 -9.99 23.82 -1.53
N SER A 128 -10.68 24.92 -1.26
CA SER A 128 -10.92 25.40 0.11
C SER A 128 -11.80 24.44 0.90
N GLN A 129 -12.84 23.89 0.27
CA GLN A 129 -13.74 22.91 0.91
C GLN A 129 -13.02 21.60 1.23
N VAL A 130 -12.19 21.10 0.29
CA VAL A 130 -11.33 19.93 0.52
C VAL A 130 -10.30 20.20 1.62
N ARG A 131 -9.68 21.39 1.67
CA ARG A 131 -8.76 21.77 2.76
C ARG A 131 -9.45 21.83 4.11
N GLY A 132 -10.68 22.34 4.19
CA GLY A 132 -11.46 22.36 5.41
C GLY A 132 -11.73 20.95 5.93
N LEU A 133 -12.26 20.08 5.07
CA LEU A 133 -12.54 18.68 5.40
C LEU A 133 -11.28 17.91 5.81
N LEU A 134 -10.17 18.09 5.10
CA LEU A 134 -8.87 17.51 5.47
C LEU A 134 -8.39 18.05 6.82
N GLY A 135 -8.52 19.35 7.06
CA GLY A 135 -8.16 19.97 8.33
C GLY A 135 -8.95 19.39 9.50
N ASP A 136 -10.26 19.22 9.32
CA ASP A 136 -11.14 18.67 10.36
C ASP A 136 -10.90 17.17 10.55
N MET A 137 -10.65 16.42 9.48
CA MET A 137 -10.23 15.02 9.56
C MET A 137 -8.90 14.87 10.30
N VAL A 138 -7.89 15.69 9.98
CA VAL A 138 -6.58 15.66 10.67
C VAL A 138 -6.74 16.03 12.14
N LYS A 139 -7.56 17.04 12.47
CA LYS A 139 -7.88 17.38 13.87
C LYS A 139 -8.59 16.24 14.59
N ALA A 140 -9.57 15.60 13.96
CA ALA A 140 -10.29 14.47 14.52
C ALA A 140 -9.36 13.26 14.74
N ALA A 141 -8.51 12.95 13.75
CA ALA A 141 -7.51 11.88 13.87
C ALA A 141 -6.47 12.19 14.95
N THR A 142 -6.01 13.43 15.07
CA THR A 142 -5.08 13.86 16.13
C THR A 142 -5.73 13.81 17.51
N SER A 143 -6.99 14.23 17.62
CA SER A 143 -7.80 14.15 18.84
C SER A 143 -8.01 12.69 19.27
N ALA A 144 -8.47 11.84 18.37
CA ALA A 144 -8.65 10.42 18.61
C ALA A 144 -7.33 9.70 18.92
N GLY A 145 -6.25 10.05 18.21
CA GLY A 145 -4.90 9.55 18.46
C GLY A 145 -4.39 9.95 19.84
N ASN A 146 -4.54 11.22 20.23
CA ASN A 146 -4.16 11.69 21.57
C ASN A 146 -5.01 11.05 22.67
N ALA A 147 -6.29 10.80 22.43
CA ALA A 147 -7.17 10.08 23.35
C ALA A 147 -6.78 8.60 23.48
N ALA A 148 -6.46 7.93 22.37
CA ALA A 148 -5.99 6.54 22.36
C ALA A 148 -4.61 6.38 23.02
N VAL A 149 -3.69 7.33 22.80
CA VAL A 149 -2.37 7.35 23.46
C VAL A 149 -2.52 7.59 24.97
N LYS A 150 -3.39 8.52 25.40
CA LYS A 150 -3.69 8.72 26.83
C LYS A 150 -4.33 7.49 27.46
N ALA A 151 -5.36 6.91 26.85
CA ALA A 151 -6.02 5.71 27.33
C ALA A 151 -5.08 4.48 27.37
N GLY A 152 -4.19 4.36 26.39
CA GLY A 152 -3.14 3.34 26.36
C GLY A 152 -2.11 3.54 27.48
N SER A 153 -1.68 4.78 27.72
CA SER A 153 -0.75 5.09 28.82
C SER A 153 -1.34 4.87 30.22
N GLU A 154 -2.66 5.08 30.39
CA GLU A 154 -3.38 4.78 31.64
C GLU A 154 -3.57 3.27 31.86
N GLN A 155 -3.81 2.48 30.81
CA GLN A 155 -3.88 1.02 30.92
C GLN A 155 -2.53 0.37 31.23
N VAL A 156 -1.42 0.94 30.73
CA VAL A 156 -0.07 0.44 31.01
C VAL A 156 0.39 0.78 32.43
N ARG A 157 -0.07 1.89 33.02
CA ARG A 157 0.27 2.30 34.39
C ARG A 157 -0.55 1.61 35.48
N LYS A 158 -1.63 0.91 35.11
CA LYS A 158 -2.52 0.15 36.02
C LYS A 158 -2.25 -1.37 36.01
N ARG A 159 -1.26 -1.83 35.25
CA ARG A 159 -0.65 -3.16 35.34
C ARG A 159 0.69 -3.06 36.04
#